data_AF-A0A1Y2HB90-F1
#
_entry.id   AF-A0A1Y2HB90-F1
#
_cell.length_a   1.000
_cell.length_b   1.000
_cell.length_c   1.000
_cell.angle_alpha   90.00
_cell.angle_beta   90.00
_cell.angle_gamma   90.00
#
_symmetry.space_group_name_H-M   'P 1'
#
loop_
_entity.id
_entity.type
_entity.pdbx_description
1 polymer ?
#
loop_
_entity_poly.entity_id
_entity_poly.type
_entity_poly.pdbx_seq_one_letter_code
_entity_poly.pdbx_strand_id
1 'polypeptide(L)'
;MPGATDPTPTAQQSRFFTPAEVALHHQRGDIWVSWLGHVYNLTALVDEYYGDSRLLPIIQNAGKDISHWFDPTTGDLQLCTDPRTGLRVPKCPDGIPVHVPHVTQPSATLAWEVETPWWLDARKYQDVNTLIGDETVLEICTEEPIQAIVDRYVKHNAHAKGYVWKYLGRVLDMSATFAENGIANESEDMERIGINELDWLPALFLYFADDLTVA
;
A
#
# COMPACT_ATOMS: atom_id res chain seq x y z
N MET A 1 -4.02 -45.34 21.87
CA MET A 1 -3.42 -44.06 22.32
C MET A 1 -1.97 -44.04 21.85
N PRO A 2 -1.45 -42.96 21.25
CA PRO A 2 -2.09 -42.01 20.34
C PRO A 2 -1.30 -41.89 19.02
N GLY A 3 -1.98 -41.68 17.90
CA GLY A 3 -1.38 -41.19 16.65
C GLY A 3 -1.87 -39.77 16.45
N ALA A 4 -1.03 -38.79 16.79
CA ALA A 4 -1.30 -37.39 16.52
C ALA A 4 -1.02 -37.13 15.04
N THR A 5 -2.07 -36.84 14.28
CA THR A 5 -1.95 -36.23 12.96
C THR A 5 -1.76 -34.73 13.17
N ASP A 6 -0.55 -34.24 12.90
CA ASP A 6 -0.28 -32.81 12.74
C ASP A 6 -1.21 -32.22 11.67
N PRO A 7 -1.82 -31.05 11.87
CA PRO A 7 -2.46 -30.33 10.80
C PRO A 7 -1.38 -29.70 9.91
N THR A 8 -1.28 -30.21 8.69
CA THR A 8 -0.56 -29.62 7.55
C THR A 8 -0.91 -28.13 7.42
N PRO A 9 0.05 -27.19 7.35
CA PRO A 9 -0.25 -25.80 7.03
C PRO A 9 -0.68 -25.72 5.55
N THR A 10 -1.97 -25.51 5.34
CA THR A 10 -2.58 -25.36 4.02
C THR A 10 -2.00 -24.17 3.28
N ALA A 11 -1.62 -24.43 2.03
CA ALA A 11 -1.30 -23.45 1.03
C ALA A 11 -2.41 -22.38 0.87
N GLN A 12 -1.95 -21.15 0.61
CA GLN A 12 -2.42 -20.33 -0.52
C GLN A 12 -3.79 -19.67 -0.40
N GLN A 13 -3.78 -18.37 -0.06
CA GLN A 13 -4.74 -17.41 -0.62
C GLN A 13 -4.03 -16.06 -0.79
N SER A 14 -3.95 -15.58 -2.03
CA SER A 14 -4.05 -14.14 -2.29
C SER A 14 -5.31 -13.71 -1.54
N ARG A 15 -5.13 -13.05 -0.39
CA ARG A 15 -6.19 -12.80 0.59
C ARG A 15 -7.20 -11.84 -0.04
N PHE A 16 -8.19 -12.40 -0.73
CA PHE A 16 -9.41 -11.68 -1.06
C PHE A 16 -10.12 -11.45 0.27
N PHE A 17 -10.06 -10.22 0.75
CA PHE A 17 -10.76 -9.85 1.96
C PHE A 17 -12.24 -9.66 1.62
N THR A 18 -13.09 -10.35 2.34
CA THR A 18 -14.51 -10.06 2.32
C THR A 18 -14.77 -8.72 3.01
N PRO A 19 -15.83 -7.98 2.62
CA PRO A 19 -16.21 -6.76 3.33
C PRO A 19 -16.43 -6.98 4.83
N ALA A 20 -16.86 -8.19 5.21
CA ALA A 20 -17.03 -8.57 6.60
C ALA A 20 -15.69 -8.67 7.36
N GLU A 21 -14.63 -9.15 6.72
CA GLU A 21 -13.29 -9.20 7.32
C GLU A 21 -12.71 -7.80 7.48
N VAL A 22 -12.80 -6.96 6.44
CA VAL A 22 -12.35 -5.55 6.52
C VAL A 22 -13.08 -4.81 7.65
N ALA A 23 -14.37 -5.07 7.84
CA ALA A 23 -15.18 -4.46 8.91
C ALA A 23 -14.74 -4.82 10.35
N LEU A 24 -13.95 -5.89 10.54
CA LEU A 24 -13.36 -6.24 11.84
C LEU A 24 -12.23 -5.29 12.24
N HIS A 25 -11.55 -4.71 11.24
CA HIS A 25 -10.41 -3.80 11.40
C HIS A 25 -10.87 -2.34 11.47
N HIS A 26 -11.61 -1.99 12.52
CA HIS A 26 -12.14 -0.64 12.77
C HIS A 26 -11.60 0.05 14.03
N GLN A 27 -10.64 -0.57 14.72
CA GLN A 27 -10.16 -0.10 16.01
C GLN A 27 -9.01 0.90 15.84
N ARG A 28 -8.77 1.78 16.82
CA ARG A 28 -7.77 2.86 16.68
C ARG A 28 -6.35 2.41 16.34
N GLY A 29 -5.97 1.19 16.72
CA GLY A 29 -4.67 0.58 16.39
C GLY A 29 -4.75 -0.49 15.30
N ASP A 30 -5.88 -0.57 14.59
CA ASP A 30 -6.10 -1.51 13.49
C ASP A 30 -7.22 -0.96 12.58
N ILE A 31 -6.85 0.01 11.73
CA ILE A 31 -7.77 0.75 10.84
C ILE A 31 -7.50 0.32 9.42
N TRP A 32 -8.41 -0.46 8.85
CA TRP A 32 -8.37 -0.78 7.43
C TRP A 32 -9.50 -0.09 6.69
N VAL A 33 -9.24 0.26 5.45
CA VAL A 33 -10.26 0.79 4.53
C VAL A 33 -10.11 0.09 3.19
N SER A 34 -11.19 -0.01 2.44
CA SER A 34 -11.11 -0.46 1.05
C SER A 34 -11.40 0.69 0.09
N TRP A 35 -10.66 0.77 -1.02
CA TRP A 35 -11.01 1.64 -2.13
C TRP A 35 -10.57 1.04 -3.46
N LEU A 36 -11.37 1.27 -4.51
CA LEU A 36 -11.13 0.80 -5.88
C LEU A 36 -10.85 -0.70 -5.98
N GLY A 37 -11.45 -1.50 -5.07
CA GLY A 37 -11.28 -2.96 -5.03
C GLY A 37 -10.04 -3.45 -4.29
N HIS A 38 -9.31 -2.55 -3.62
CA HIS A 38 -8.12 -2.85 -2.83
C HIS A 38 -8.36 -2.54 -1.35
N VAL A 39 -7.72 -3.29 -0.45
CA VAL A 39 -7.80 -3.10 1.00
C VAL A 39 -6.46 -2.58 1.48
N TYR A 40 -6.49 -1.55 2.32
CA TYR A 40 -5.31 -0.86 2.80
C TYR A 40 -5.38 -0.67 4.31
N ASN A 41 -4.24 -0.80 4.95
CA ASN A 41 -4.06 -0.55 6.37
C ASN A 41 -3.59 0.89 6.57
N LEU A 42 -4.40 1.73 7.22
CA LEU A 42 -4.11 3.13 7.52
C LEU A 42 -3.71 3.35 8.98
N THR A 43 -3.36 2.30 9.70
CA THR A 43 -2.98 2.39 11.12
C THR A 43 -1.78 3.31 11.34
N ALA A 44 -0.72 3.15 10.52
CA ALA A 44 0.47 4.01 10.60
C ALA A 44 0.14 5.50 10.37
N LEU A 45 -0.71 5.79 9.38
CA LEU A 45 -1.18 7.14 9.09
C LEU A 45 -1.96 7.75 10.25
N VAL A 46 -2.79 6.96 10.94
CA VAL A 46 -3.59 7.44 12.09
C VAL A 46 -2.71 7.69 13.32
N ASP A 47 -1.66 6.87 13.51
CA ASP A 47 -0.69 7.07 14.59
C ASP A 47 0.19 8.31 14.36
N GLU A 48 0.60 8.57 13.10
CA GLU A 48 1.39 9.74 12.73
C GLU A 48 0.62 11.05 12.97
N TYR A 49 -0.65 11.11 12.55
CA TYR A 49 -1.50 12.31 12.66
C TYR A 49 -2.36 12.32 13.93
N TYR A 50 -1.97 11.59 14.97
CA TYR A 50 -2.80 11.40 16.17
C TYR A 50 -3.26 12.74 16.79
N GLY A 51 -4.57 12.93 16.85
CA GLY A 51 -5.19 14.14 17.40
C GLY A 51 -5.63 15.18 16.36
N ASP A 52 -5.37 14.96 15.07
CA ASP A 52 -5.91 15.80 14.02
C ASP A 52 -7.41 15.49 13.75
N SER A 53 -8.23 16.53 13.75
CA SER A 53 -9.63 16.49 13.33
C SER A 53 -9.84 15.93 11.91
N ARG A 54 -8.82 15.99 11.06
CA ARG A 54 -8.85 15.52 9.67
C ARG A 54 -8.74 14.00 9.53
N LEU A 55 -8.40 13.29 10.60
CA LEU A 55 -8.48 11.84 10.67
C LEU A 55 -9.90 11.34 10.91
N LEU A 56 -10.81 12.19 11.42
CA LEU A 56 -12.21 11.82 11.68
C LEU A 56 -12.90 11.12 10.48
N PRO A 57 -12.84 11.63 9.24
CA PRO A 57 -13.48 10.97 8.10
C PRO A 57 -12.89 9.56 7.83
N ILE A 58 -11.60 9.35 8.07
CA ILE A 58 -10.94 8.04 7.92
C ILE A 58 -11.38 7.11 9.04
N ILE A 59 -11.37 7.57 10.30
CA ILE A 59 -11.76 6.80 11.48
C ILE A 59 -13.26 6.40 11.41
N GLN A 60 -14.14 7.30 10.92
CA GLN A 60 -15.58 7.02 10.77
C GLN A 60 -15.89 6.00 9.66
N ASN A 61 -15.00 5.93 8.67
CA ASN A 61 -15.08 4.99 7.56
C ASN A 61 -14.13 3.81 7.70
N ALA A 62 -13.54 3.62 8.89
CA ALA A 62 -12.76 2.43 9.21
C ALA A 62 -13.62 1.16 9.05
N GLY A 63 -13.05 0.16 8.40
CA GLY A 63 -13.72 -1.09 8.06
C GLY A 63 -14.75 -0.99 6.92
N LYS A 64 -14.81 0.14 6.20
CA LYS A 64 -15.76 0.36 5.10
C LYS A 64 -15.06 0.64 3.78
N ASP A 65 -15.88 0.63 2.72
CA ASP A 65 -15.46 1.00 1.38
C ASP A 65 -15.59 2.52 1.13
N ILE A 66 -14.46 3.16 0.90
CA ILE A 66 -14.33 4.59 0.56
C ILE A 66 -14.14 4.81 -0.95
N SER A 67 -14.40 3.79 -1.79
CA SER A 67 -14.30 3.89 -3.25
C SER A 67 -15.07 5.09 -3.84
N HIS A 68 -16.14 5.53 -3.17
CA HIS A 68 -16.94 6.69 -3.58
C HIS A 68 -16.23 8.04 -3.47
N TRP A 69 -15.10 8.12 -2.76
CA TRP A 69 -14.25 9.32 -2.69
C TRP A 69 -13.36 9.47 -3.92
N PHE A 70 -13.08 8.38 -4.63
CA PHE A 70 -12.08 8.33 -5.69
C PHE A 70 -12.74 8.24 -7.07
N ASP A 71 -12.08 8.80 -8.07
CA ASP A 71 -12.42 8.59 -9.48
C ASP A 71 -11.77 7.27 -9.96
N PRO A 72 -12.56 6.30 -10.45
CA PRO A 72 -12.02 5.01 -10.91
C PRO A 72 -11.07 5.12 -12.11
N THR A 73 -11.08 6.24 -12.84
CA THR A 73 -10.21 6.45 -14.01
C THR A 73 -8.89 7.12 -13.66
N THR A 74 -8.90 8.04 -12.68
CA THR A 74 -7.72 8.84 -12.32
C THR A 74 -7.00 8.26 -11.10
N GLY A 75 -7.70 7.51 -10.24
CA GLY A 75 -7.17 7.07 -8.94
C GLY A 75 -7.12 8.18 -7.89
N ASP A 76 -7.39 9.42 -8.29
CA ASP A 76 -7.46 10.61 -7.43
C ASP A 76 -8.85 10.82 -6.83
N LEU A 77 -8.91 11.70 -5.81
CA LEU A 77 -10.17 12.11 -5.20
C LEU A 77 -11.10 12.79 -6.23
N GLN A 78 -12.36 12.36 -6.25
CA GLN A 78 -13.41 12.94 -7.08
C GLN A 78 -13.66 14.38 -6.65
N LEU A 79 -13.49 15.34 -7.57
CA LEU A 79 -13.73 16.76 -7.30
C LEU A 79 -15.17 17.16 -7.69
N CYS A 80 -15.87 17.82 -6.77
CA CYS A 80 -17.15 18.49 -6.99
C CYS A 80 -16.95 20.01 -6.99
N THR A 81 -17.74 20.75 -7.75
CA THR A 81 -17.75 22.22 -7.67
C THR A 81 -18.67 22.66 -6.54
N ASP A 82 -18.15 23.35 -5.53
CA ASP A 82 -18.96 23.91 -4.46
C ASP A 82 -19.87 25.03 -5.06
N PRO A 83 -21.21 24.91 -4.97
CA PRO A 83 -22.13 25.89 -5.54
C PRO A 83 -22.01 27.29 -4.91
N ARG A 84 -21.45 27.39 -3.69
CA ARG A 84 -21.30 28.67 -2.98
C ARG A 84 -20.01 29.41 -3.33
N THR A 85 -18.91 28.69 -3.52
CA THR A 85 -17.59 29.28 -3.75
C THR A 85 -17.11 29.16 -5.20
N GLY A 86 -17.73 28.28 -6.00
CA GLY A 86 -17.30 27.99 -7.37
C GLY A 86 -15.97 27.23 -7.45
N LEU A 87 -15.39 26.84 -6.31
CA LEU A 87 -14.11 26.13 -6.22
C LEU A 87 -14.33 24.62 -6.38
N ARG A 88 -13.33 23.95 -6.96
CA ARG A 88 -13.29 22.48 -7.04
C ARG A 88 -12.84 21.94 -5.69
N VAL A 89 -13.73 21.25 -4.98
CA VAL A 89 -13.51 20.63 -3.68
C VAL A 89 -13.59 19.10 -3.81
N PRO A 90 -12.81 18.33 -3.04
CA PRO A 90 -12.97 16.88 -3.01
C PRO A 90 -14.32 16.50 -2.42
N LYS A 91 -14.95 15.50 -3.04
CA LYS A 91 -16.28 15.00 -2.71
C LYS A 91 -16.18 14.01 -1.57
N CYS A 92 -15.88 14.52 -0.38
CA CYS A 92 -15.85 13.73 0.85
C CYS A 92 -17.06 14.13 1.72
N PRO A 93 -18.12 13.29 1.84
CA PRO A 93 -19.33 13.63 2.58
C PRO A 93 -19.09 13.80 4.09
N ASP A 94 -18.11 13.08 4.64
CA ASP A 94 -17.85 13.03 6.09
C ASP A 94 -16.75 14.01 6.55
N GLY A 95 -16.23 14.83 5.65
CA GLY A 95 -15.17 15.79 5.92
C GLY A 95 -13.92 15.57 5.07
N ILE A 96 -13.00 16.52 5.14
CA ILE A 96 -11.81 16.54 4.29
C ILE A 96 -10.71 15.69 4.95
N PRO A 97 -10.25 14.59 4.32
CA PRO A 97 -9.28 13.68 4.91
C PRO A 97 -7.87 14.30 4.99
N VAL A 98 -6.98 13.70 5.77
CA VAL A 98 -5.56 14.08 5.88
C VAL A 98 -4.92 14.22 4.48
N HIS A 99 -3.93 15.11 4.35
CA HIS A 99 -3.22 15.44 3.09
C HIS A 99 -4.03 16.19 2.00
N VAL A 100 -5.31 16.51 2.22
CA VAL A 100 -6.09 17.33 1.28
C VAL A 100 -6.08 18.82 1.66
N PRO A 101 -5.64 19.77 0.82
CA PRO A 101 -5.72 21.19 1.18
C PRO A 101 -7.16 21.63 1.41
N HIS A 102 -7.41 22.38 2.50
CA HIS A 102 -8.73 22.92 2.79
C HIS A 102 -9.00 24.16 1.93
N VAL A 103 -9.34 23.94 0.65
CA VAL A 103 -9.46 25.02 -0.36
C VAL A 103 -10.60 26.02 -0.08
N THR A 104 -11.52 25.73 0.84
CA THR A 104 -12.70 26.56 1.11
C THR A 104 -12.51 27.59 2.23
N GLN A 105 -11.42 27.50 3.01
CA GLN A 105 -11.08 28.50 4.02
C GLN A 105 -9.60 28.90 3.90
N PRO A 106 -9.29 30.20 3.73
CA PRO A 106 -7.92 30.66 3.80
C PRO A 106 -7.41 30.45 5.22
N SER A 107 -6.45 29.55 5.39
CA SER A 107 -5.80 29.30 6.68
C SER A 107 -4.34 29.74 6.60
N ALA A 108 -3.89 30.49 7.61
CA ALA A 108 -2.48 30.88 7.74
C ALA A 108 -1.58 29.72 8.17
N THR A 109 -2.17 28.61 8.63
CA THR A 109 -1.47 27.39 9.06
C THR A 109 -1.40 26.34 7.96
N LEU A 110 -1.94 26.60 6.77
CA LEU A 110 -1.88 25.67 5.66
C LEU A 110 -0.48 25.71 5.04
N ALA A 111 0.37 24.75 5.39
CA ALA A 111 1.52 24.43 4.56
C ALA A 111 0.97 23.82 3.25
N TRP A 112 1.33 24.41 2.11
CA TRP A 112 1.13 23.77 0.80
C TRP A 112 2.09 22.59 0.60
N GLU A 113 3.01 22.38 1.55
CA GLU A 113 3.98 21.29 1.65
C GLU A 113 3.31 20.03 2.22
N VAL A 114 2.39 19.45 1.45
CA VAL A 114 2.06 18.04 1.62
C VAL A 114 2.82 17.32 0.52
N GLU A 115 3.94 16.69 0.86
CA GLU A 115 4.88 16.13 -0.12
C GLU A 115 4.22 15.08 -1.01
N THR A 116 3.40 14.18 -0.45
CA THR A 116 2.56 13.25 -1.24
C THR A 116 1.28 12.87 -0.48
N PRO A 117 0.08 12.89 -1.12
CA PRO A 117 -1.13 12.39 -0.51
C PRO A 117 -1.05 10.91 -0.14
N TRP A 118 -1.64 10.51 0.99
CA TRP A 118 -1.55 9.13 1.48
C TRP A 118 -2.15 8.08 0.52
N TRP A 119 -3.03 8.49 -0.40
CA TRP A 119 -3.60 7.62 -1.44
C TRP A 119 -2.77 7.58 -2.74
N LEU A 120 -1.70 8.37 -2.83
CA LEU A 120 -0.77 8.44 -3.98
C LEU A 120 0.66 8.03 -3.61
N ASP A 121 0.93 7.57 -2.39
CA ASP A 121 2.24 7.03 -2.00
C ASP A 121 2.44 5.62 -2.58
N ALA A 122 2.45 5.56 -3.92
CA ALA A 122 2.71 4.37 -4.70
C ALA A 122 4.18 4.37 -5.12
N ARG A 123 4.94 3.41 -4.60
CA ARG A 123 6.37 3.28 -4.90
C ARG A 123 6.60 2.30 -6.03
N LYS A 124 7.57 2.63 -6.86
CA LYS A 124 8.06 1.74 -7.91
C LYS A 124 9.26 0.97 -7.38
N TYR A 125 9.31 -0.31 -7.68
CA TYR A 125 10.46 -1.16 -7.40
C TYR A 125 10.69 -2.08 -8.59
N GLN A 126 11.89 -2.64 -8.63
CA GLN A 126 12.31 -3.49 -9.73
C GLN A 126 12.51 -4.92 -9.23
N ASP A 127 11.76 -5.84 -9.79
CA ASP A 127 11.95 -7.26 -9.57
C ASP A 127 12.92 -7.80 -10.63
N VAL A 128 14.03 -8.36 -10.16
CA VAL A 128 15.08 -8.92 -11.00
C VAL A 128 15.09 -10.44 -10.81
N ASN A 129 14.62 -11.16 -11.83
CA ASN A 129 14.73 -12.60 -11.86
C ASN A 129 16.16 -12.99 -12.22
N THR A 130 16.92 -13.45 -11.23
CA THR A 130 18.34 -13.81 -11.41
C THR A 130 18.55 -15.02 -12.32
N LEU A 131 17.53 -15.87 -12.52
CA LEU A 131 17.62 -17.06 -13.37
C LEU A 131 17.53 -16.72 -14.85
N ILE A 132 16.59 -15.83 -15.21
CA ILE A 132 16.28 -15.49 -16.61
C ILE A 132 16.93 -14.15 -17.01
N GLY A 133 17.32 -13.33 -16.03
CA GLY A 133 17.76 -11.95 -16.25
C GLY A 133 16.61 -11.01 -16.64
N ASP A 134 15.38 -11.38 -16.30
CA ASP A 134 14.19 -10.58 -16.60
C ASP A 134 13.97 -9.54 -15.50
N GLU A 135 13.67 -8.31 -15.93
CA GLU A 135 13.51 -7.15 -15.08
C GLU A 135 12.07 -6.63 -15.23
N THR A 136 11.32 -6.59 -14.13
CA THR A 136 9.94 -6.12 -14.13
C THR A 136 9.79 -5.00 -13.12
N VAL A 137 9.33 -3.84 -13.56
CA VAL A 137 9.00 -2.72 -12.68
C VAL A 137 7.56 -2.89 -12.21
N LEU A 138 7.37 -2.91 -10.89
CA LEU A 138 6.07 -3.00 -10.26
C LEU A 138 5.86 -1.79 -9.36
N GLU A 139 4.59 -1.38 -9.24
CA GLU A 139 4.16 -0.25 -8.43
C GLU A 139 3.29 -0.76 -7.27
N ILE A 140 3.70 -0.46 -6.03
CA ILE A 140 3.08 -0.93 -4.78
C ILE A 140 3.14 0.15 -3.71
N CYS A 141 2.14 0.18 -2.84
CA CYS A 141 2.12 1.07 -1.69
C CYS A 141 3.03 0.56 -0.57
N THR A 142 3.60 1.48 0.19
CA THR A 142 4.61 1.27 1.24
C THR A 142 4.17 0.33 2.36
N GLU A 143 2.87 0.35 2.61
CA GLU A 143 2.19 -0.40 3.67
C GLU A 143 1.82 -1.84 3.27
N GLU A 144 2.04 -2.24 2.01
CA GLU A 144 1.74 -3.60 1.57
C GLU A 144 2.84 -4.59 2.02
N PRO A 145 2.48 -5.79 2.53
CA PRO A 145 3.47 -6.81 2.88
C PRO A 145 4.12 -7.41 1.62
N ILE A 146 5.33 -7.96 1.77
CA ILE A 146 6.07 -8.60 0.65
C ILE A 146 5.23 -9.69 -0.05
N GLN A 147 4.34 -10.37 0.68
CA GLN A 147 3.40 -11.33 0.08
C GLN A 147 2.54 -10.74 -1.05
N ALA A 148 2.07 -9.50 -0.91
CA ALA A 148 1.24 -8.84 -1.93
C ALA A 148 2.03 -8.62 -3.24
N ILE A 149 3.34 -8.36 -3.12
CA ILE A 149 4.27 -8.26 -4.25
C ILE A 149 4.34 -9.57 -5.01
N VAL A 150 4.55 -10.67 -4.29
CA VAL A 150 4.67 -12.00 -4.88
C VAL A 150 3.39 -12.33 -5.65
N ASP A 151 2.22 -12.02 -5.09
CA ASP A 151 0.93 -12.24 -5.78
C ASP A 151 0.78 -11.38 -7.05
N ARG A 152 1.34 -10.17 -7.11
CA ARG A 152 1.39 -9.37 -8.36
C ARG A 152 2.38 -9.96 -9.36
N TYR A 153 3.56 -10.36 -8.88
CA TYR A 153 4.61 -10.95 -9.71
C TYR A 153 4.24 -12.35 -10.24
N VAL A 154 3.33 -13.09 -9.58
CA VAL A 154 2.78 -14.37 -10.08
C VAL A 154 2.17 -14.24 -11.47
N LYS A 155 1.64 -13.06 -11.84
CA LYS A 155 1.12 -12.81 -13.20
C LYS A 155 2.21 -12.85 -14.27
N HIS A 156 3.43 -12.46 -13.91
CA HIS A 156 4.61 -12.49 -14.78
C HIS A 156 5.31 -13.85 -14.73
N ASN A 157 5.33 -14.50 -13.56
CA ASN A 157 5.93 -15.81 -13.37
C ASN A 157 5.07 -16.72 -12.49
N ALA A 158 4.44 -17.74 -13.09
CA ALA A 158 3.56 -18.67 -12.39
C ALA A 158 4.23 -19.42 -11.22
N HIS A 159 5.56 -19.53 -11.21
CA HIS A 159 6.34 -20.20 -10.17
C HIS A 159 6.94 -19.25 -9.12
N ALA A 160 6.57 -17.95 -9.12
CA ALA A 160 7.10 -16.92 -8.21
C ALA A 160 7.08 -17.30 -6.72
N LYS A 161 6.16 -18.17 -6.30
CA LYS A 161 6.01 -18.66 -4.92
C LYS A 161 7.15 -19.58 -4.45
N GLY A 162 7.87 -20.20 -5.38
CA GLY A 162 9.04 -21.04 -5.08
C GLY A 162 10.37 -20.26 -5.07
N TYR A 163 10.35 -18.95 -5.34
CA TYR A 163 11.56 -18.14 -5.35
C TYR A 163 11.86 -17.60 -3.96
N VAL A 164 13.15 -17.51 -3.63
CA VAL A 164 13.64 -16.83 -2.45
C VAL A 164 13.91 -15.37 -2.81
N TRP A 165 13.16 -14.48 -2.18
CA TRP A 165 13.25 -13.05 -2.37
C TRP A 165 14.36 -12.47 -1.49
N LYS A 166 15.27 -11.71 -2.10
CA LYS A 166 16.38 -11.08 -1.40
C LYS A 166 16.52 -9.61 -1.74
N TYR A 167 16.81 -8.81 -0.73
CA TYR A 167 17.21 -7.41 -0.87
C TYR A 167 18.59 -7.23 -0.25
N LEU A 168 19.54 -6.67 -1.02
CA LEU A 168 20.94 -6.47 -0.59
C LEU A 168 21.58 -7.70 0.09
N GLY A 169 21.23 -8.90 -0.39
CA GLY A 169 21.73 -10.17 0.14
C GLY A 169 21.01 -10.72 1.39
N ARG A 170 20.05 -9.99 1.96
CA ARG A 170 19.19 -10.47 3.06
C ARG A 170 17.92 -11.12 2.50
N VAL A 171 17.50 -12.22 3.13
CA VAL A 171 16.22 -12.86 2.81
C VAL A 171 15.10 -12.02 3.39
N LEU A 172 14.11 -11.70 2.57
CA LEU A 172 12.96 -10.91 2.97
C LEU A 172 11.94 -11.77 3.72
N ASP A 173 11.35 -11.22 4.77
CA ASP A 173 10.20 -11.82 5.43
C ASP A 173 8.94 -11.48 4.64
N MET A 174 8.20 -12.52 4.25
CA MET A 174 6.98 -12.43 3.45
C MET A 174 5.84 -11.73 4.19
N SER A 175 5.84 -11.77 5.52
CA SER A 175 4.78 -11.22 6.37
C SER A 175 5.00 -9.76 6.76
N ALA A 176 6.24 -9.29 6.64
CA ALA A 176 6.63 -7.94 7.02
C ALA A 176 6.47 -6.96 5.84
N THR A 177 6.39 -5.66 6.16
CA THR A 177 6.34 -4.59 5.15
C THR A 177 7.73 -4.29 4.57
N PHE A 178 7.81 -3.45 3.54
CA PHE A 178 9.08 -2.97 2.98
C PHE A 178 9.96 -2.29 4.05
N ALA A 179 9.36 -1.42 4.86
CA ALA A 179 10.06 -0.68 5.90
C ALA A 179 10.65 -1.61 6.97
N GLU A 180 9.87 -2.60 7.42
CA GLU A 180 10.29 -3.59 8.42
C GLU A 180 11.39 -4.51 7.88
N ASN A 181 11.36 -4.81 6.57
CA ASN A 181 12.40 -5.56 5.88
C ASN A 181 13.69 -4.75 5.60
N GLY A 182 13.73 -3.47 6.00
CA GLY A 182 14.90 -2.60 5.83
C GLY A 182 15.02 -1.99 4.44
N ILE A 183 13.93 -1.96 3.66
CA ILE A 183 13.82 -1.19 2.43
C ILE A 183 13.14 0.14 2.80
N ALA A 184 13.96 1.14 3.12
CA ALA A 184 13.47 2.45 3.54
C ALA A 184 12.86 3.23 2.36
N ASN A 185 12.05 4.24 2.69
CA ASN A 185 11.72 5.26 1.70
C ASN A 185 12.95 6.11 1.44
N GLU A 186 13.48 6.05 0.22
CA GLU A 186 14.55 6.94 -0.21
C GLU A 186 14.03 8.03 -1.17
N SER A 187 12.73 8.08 -1.48
CA SER A 187 12.16 9.07 -2.42
C SER A 187 12.40 10.51 -1.97
N GLU A 188 12.20 10.83 -0.68
CA GLU A 188 12.43 12.17 -0.13
C GLU A 188 13.92 12.56 -0.21
N ASP A 189 14.81 11.61 0.10
CA ASP A 189 16.24 11.81 -0.04
C ASP A 189 16.66 12.00 -1.49
N MET A 190 16.05 11.28 -2.44
CA MET A 190 16.27 11.38 -3.88
C MET A 190 15.82 12.73 -4.44
N GLU A 191 14.63 13.21 -4.05
CA GLU A 191 14.15 14.54 -4.45
C GLU A 191 15.08 15.63 -3.94
N ARG A 192 15.49 15.53 -2.67
CA ARG A 192 16.41 16.49 -2.04
C ARG A 192 17.77 16.58 -2.74
N ILE A 193 18.29 15.46 -3.25
CA ILE A 193 19.56 15.41 -3.98
C ILE A 193 19.40 15.59 -5.51
N GLY A 194 18.16 15.70 -6.00
CA GLY A 194 17.84 15.91 -7.41
C GLY A 194 18.08 14.68 -8.30
N ILE A 195 18.00 13.48 -7.73
CA ILE A 195 18.04 12.22 -8.50
C ILE A 195 16.62 11.88 -8.93
N ASN A 196 16.46 11.50 -10.20
CA ASN A 196 15.20 11.00 -10.72
C ASN A 196 14.88 9.63 -10.12
N GLU A 197 13.71 9.47 -9.51
CA GLU A 197 13.27 8.24 -8.86
C GLU A 197 13.25 7.03 -9.81
N LEU A 198 13.11 7.24 -11.11
CA LEU A 198 13.15 6.16 -12.10
C LEU A 198 14.57 5.67 -12.41
N ASP A 199 15.60 6.47 -12.12
CA ASP A 199 17.00 6.09 -12.35
C ASP A 199 17.55 5.22 -11.21
N TRP A 200 16.92 5.26 -10.04
CA TRP A 200 17.31 4.47 -8.87
C TRP A 200 16.10 3.81 -8.21
N LEU A 201 15.68 2.67 -8.77
CA LEU A 201 14.64 1.84 -8.18
C LEU A 201 15.26 0.77 -7.28
N PRO A 202 14.71 0.52 -6.08
CA PRO A 202 15.15 -0.57 -5.23
C PRO A 202 14.92 -1.91 -5.95
N ALA A 203 15.99 -2.69 -6.10
CA ALA A 203 15.97 -3.96 -6.80
C ALA A 203 15.77 -5.15 -5.85
N LEU A 204 14.68 -5.89 -6.02
CA LEU A 204 14.42 -7.15 -5.35
C LEU A 204 14.93 -8.29 -6.23
N PHE A 205 15.80 -9.13 -5.68
CA PHE A 205 16.37 -10.25 -6.40
C PHE A 205 15.61 -11.52 -6.08
N LEU A 206 15.09 -12.15 -7.13
CA LEU A 206 14.44 -13.46 -7.04
C LEU A 206 15.46 -14.54 -7.36
N TYR A 207 15.72 -15.40 -6.38
CA TYR A 207 16.56 -16.58 -6.52
C TYR A 207 15.70 -17.82 -6.63
N PHE A 208 15.87 -18.59 -7.70
CA PHE A 208 15.21 -19.88 -7.82
C PHE A 208 15.71 -20.82 -6.72
N ALA A 209 14.80 -21.30 -5.86
CA ALA A 209 15.08 -22.44 -5.00
C ALA A 209 14.66 -23.71 -5.75
N ASP A 210 15.61 -24.64 -5.91
CA ASP A 210 15.38 -25.94 -6.53
C ASP A 210 14.56 -26.81 -5.56
N ASP A 211 13.26 -26.56 -5.49
CA ASP A 211 12.32 -27.42 -4.80
C ASP A 211 11.64 -28.34 -5.83
N LEU A 212 12.01 -29.62 -5.82
CA LEU A 212 11.52 -30.68 -6.70
C LEU A 212 10.07 -31.11 -6.40
N THR A 213 9.19 -30.19 -5.99
CA THR A 213 7.83 -30.51 -5.51
C THR A 213 6.73 -30.39 -6.56
N VAL A 214 7.03 -30.15 -7.84
CA VAL A 214 6.03 -30.20 -8.91
C VAL A 214 6.51 -31.06 -10.07
N ALA A 215 6.05 -32.32 -10.07
CA ALA A 215 5.85 -33.15 -11.25
C ALA A 215 4.35 -33.19 -11.58
#